data_AF-A0A921MTF5-F1
#
_entry.id   AF-A0A921MTF5-F1
#
_cell.length_a   1.000
_cell.length_b   1.000
_cell.length_c   1.000
_cell.angle_alpha   90.00
_cell.angle_beta   90.00
_cell.angle_gamma   90.00
#
_symmetry.space_group_name_H-M   'P 1'
#
loop_
_entity.id
_entity.type
_entity.pdbx_description
1 polymer ?
#
loop_
_entity_poly.entity_id
_entity_poly.type
_entity_poly.pdbx_seq_one_letter_code
_entity_poly.pdbx_strand_id
1 'polypeptide(L)'
;MATTSSPLRSRLLTVLVGAVLMVLVGAPSAYACSCMGYDFEEAIENADLIAEITVEQEISDVDGDVTYFAVVNTVWKGEESRTIEFRTHEQTTACGLGRIPEGTTLRVWASGADGRYSSTWCALPMDGGADDEERLTELLGEPADLTDQPIPSIGDPGGPPAASQSTVVVLAVGGAVLLAGTTLVRLLGLAIALVVISARGRRG
;
A
#
# COMPACT_ATOMS: atom_id res chain seq x y z
N MET A 1 -34.84 2.84 -55.08
CA MET A 1 -33.71 2.01 -54.61
C MET A 1 -33.64 2.12 -53.11
N ALA A 2 -34.02 1.07 -52.38
CA ALA A 2 -34.02 1.03 -50.92
C ALA A 2 -32.66 0.49 -50.43
N THR A 3 -31.91 1.32 -49.70
CA THR A 3 -30.64 0.95 -49.08
C THR A 3 -30.90 0.20 -47.77
N THR A 4 -30.83 -1.13 -47.82
CA THR A 4 -30.94 -2.01 -46.65
C THR A 4 -29.67 -1.87 -45.80
N SER A 5 -29.68 -0.98 -44.81
CA SER A 5 -28.58 -0.84 -43.85
C SER A 5 -28.54 -2.05 -42.91
N SER A 6 -27.53 -2.91 -43.08
CA SER A 6 -27.34 -4.10 -42.23
C SER A 6 -27.06 -3.72 -40.77
N PRO A 7 -27.81 -4.26 -39.79
CA PRO A 7 -27.69 -3.92 -38.37
C PRO A 7 -26.31 -4.28 -37.78
N LEU A 8 -25.54 -5.14 -38.46
CA LEU A 8 -24.17 -5.52 -38.08
C LEU A 8 -23.18 -4.35 -38.20
N ARG A 9 -23.32 -3.51 -39.22
CA ARG A 9 -22.42 -2.36 -39.42
C ARG A 9 -22.58 -1.32 -38.31
N SER A 10 -23.81 -1.09 -37.86
CA SER A 10 -24.09 -0.13 -36.77
C SER A 10 -23.47 -0.58 -35.45
N ARG A 11 -23.50 -1.88 -35.13
CA ARG A 11 -22.92 -2.42 -33.88
C ARG A 11 -21.40 -2.35 -33.87
N LEU A 12 -20.76 -2.62 -35.01
CA LEU A 12 -19.30 -2.54 -35.12
C LEU A 12 -18.80 -1.11 -34.90
N LEU A 13 -19.54 -0.12 -35.41
CA LEU A 13 -19.17 1.28 -35.31
C LEU A 13 -19.32 1.82 -33.89
N THR A 14 -20.34 1.40 -33.14
CA THR A 14 -20.45 1.75 -31.70
C THR A 14 -19.36 1.12 -30.86
N VAL A 15 -18.94 -0.12 -31.14
CA VAL A 15 -17.82 -0.76 -30.43
C VAL A 15 -16.51 -0.04 -30.72
N LEU A 16 -16.24 0.30 -31.98
CA LEU A 16 -15.05 1.06 -32.37
C LEU A 16 -15.01 2.45 -31.74
N VAL A 17 -16.13 3.17 -31.74
CA VAL A 17 -16.23 4.49 -31.09
C VAL A 17 -16.04 4.37 -29.58
N GLY A 18 -16.62 3.35 -28.94
CA GLY A 18 -16.43 3.09 -27.51
C GLY A 18 -14.97 2.79 -27.15
N ALA A 19 -14.28 1.98 -27.96
CA ALA A 19 -12.86 1.66 -27.76
C ALA A 19 -11.97 2.90 -27.94
N VAL A 20 -12.22 3.71 -28.97
CA VAL A 20 -11.48 4.96 -29.21
C VAL A 20 -11.71 5.97 -28.07
N LEU A 21 -12.94 6.08 -27.58
CA LEU A 21 -13.25 6.91 -26.42
C LEU A 21 -12.54 6.43 -25.15
N MET A 22 -12.42 5.12 -24.92
CA MET A 22 -11.65 4.58 -23.79
C MET A 22 -10.15 4.91 -23.86
N VAL A 23 -9.56 4.97 -25.06
CA VAL A 23 -8.15 5.36 -25.23
C VAL A 23 -7.95 6.88 -25.02
N LEU A 24 -8.96 7.69 -25.35
CA LEU A 24 -8.92 9.15 -25.22
C LEU A 24 -9.17 9.64 -23.79
N VAL A 25 -9.89 8.87 -22.96
CA VAL A 25 -9.89 9.06 -21.51
C VAL A 25 -8.55 8.54 -21.00
N GLY A 26 -7.49 9.31 -21.25
CA GLY A 26 -6.11 8.93 -20.94
C GLY A 26 -6.04 8.32 -19.55
N ALA A 27 -5.43 7.14 -19.46
CA ALA A 27 -5.13 6.55 -18.18
C ALA A 27 -4.40 7.62 -17.36
N PRO A 28 -4.88 7.97 -16.15
CA PRO A 28 -4.16 8.92 -15.32
C PRO A 28 -2.72 8.44 -15.27
N SER A 29 -1.78 9.32 -15.63
CA SER A 29 -0.36 9.02 -15.51
C SER A 29 -0.14 8.58 -14.08
N ALA A 30 0.13 7.30 -13.88
CA ALA A 30 0.50 6.76 -12.60
C ALA A 30 1.85 7.39 -12.27
N TYR A 31 1.82 8.54 -11.62
CA TYR A 31 3.01 9.13 -11.00
C TYR A 31 3.40 8.16 -9.90
N ALA A 32 4.27 7.21 -10.24
CA ALA A 32 4.70 6.10 -9.40
C ALA A 32 5.67 6.54 -8.30
N CYS A 33 5.34 7.65 -7.63
CA CYS A 33 6.16 8.47 -6.73
C CYS A 33 7.01 9.53 -7.43
N SER A 34 6.72 10.79 -7.10
CA SER A 34 7.49 11.96 -7.51
C SER A 34 8.32 12.50 -6.34
N CYS A 35 8.97 11.60 -5.60
CA CYS A 35 9.76 12.00 -4.46
C CYS A 35 11.01 12.74 -4.92
N MET A 36 11.31 13.84 -4.22
CA MET A 36 12.64 14.40 -4.24
C MET A 36 13.47 13.46 -3.36
N GLY A 37 14.21 12.56 -4.00
CA GLY A 37 15.08 11.66 -3.26
C GLY A 37 16.20 12.43 -2.58
N TYR A 38 16.80 11.82 -1.56
CA TYR A 38 17.95 12.35 -0.86
C TYR A 38 19.24 11.90 -1.53
N ASP A 39 20.30 12.70 -1.43
CA ASP A 39 21.64 12.15 -1.55
C ASP A 39 21.98 11.28 -0.33
N PHE A 40 23.12 10.58 -0.39
CA PHE A 40 23.52 9.62 0.64
C PHE A 40 23.62 10.24 2.03
N GLU A 41 24.33 11.36 2.14
CA GLU A 41 24.54 12.07 3.40
C GLU A 41 23.23 12.67 3.94
N GLU A 42 22.39 13.25 3.07
CA GLU A 42 21.06 13.71 3.43
C GLU A 42 20.17 12.56 3.93
N ALA A 43 20.23 11.38 3.29
CA ALA A 43 19.50 10.21 3.76
C ALA A 43 19.98 9.79 5.16
N ILE A 44 21.29 9.92 5.44
CA ILE A 44 21.85 9.58 6.76
C ILE A 44 21.30 10.53 7.81
N GLU A 45 21.27 11.83 7.51
CA GLU A 45 20.77 12.83 8.43
C GLU A 45 19.27 12.63 8.74
N ASN A 46 18.47 12.31 7.72
CA ASN A 46 17.01 12.18 7.84
C ASN A 46 16.52 10.82 8.38
N ALA A 47 17.34 9.77 8.33
CA ALA A 47 16.98 8.47 8.88
C ALA A 47 17.11 8.44 10.41
N ASP A 48 16.10 7.97 11.12
CA ASP A 48 16.19 7.70 12.56
C ASP A 48 16.83 6.32 12.83
N LEU A 49 16.69 5.39 11.88
CA LEU A 49 17.27 4.05 11.91
C LEU A 49 17.88 3.70 10.55
N ILE A 50 19.13 3.23 10.57
CA ILE A 50 19.80 2.60 9.43
C ILE A 50 20.28 1.23 9.90
N ALA A 51 19.64 0.18 9.42
CA ALA A 51 19.86 -1.17 9.90
C ALA A 51 19.63 -2.22 8.81
N GLU A 52 20.26 -3.37 8.97
CA GLU A 52 19.91 -4.58 8.25
C GLU A 52 18.89 -5.37 9.06
N ILE A 53 17.73 -5.62 8.45
CA ILE A 53 16.62 -6.33 9.09
C ILE A 53 16.24 -7.56 8.28
N THR A 54 15.78 -8.61 8.97
CA THR A 54 15.11 -9.77 8.38
C THR A 54 13.64 -9.73 8.73
N VAL A 55 12.76 -9.76 7.73
CA VAL A 55 11.32 -9.83 7.95
C VAL A 55 10.94 -11.22 8.44
N GLU A 56 10.33 -11.32 9.62
CA GLU A 56 9.90 -12.61 10.18
C GLU A 56 8.42 -12.89 9.89
N GLN A 57 7.56 -11.89 10.11
CA GLN A 57 6.10 -12.08 10.02
C GLN A 57 5.38 -10.77 9.65
N GLU A 58 4.31 -10.87 8.86
CA GLU A 58 3.33 -9.79 8.69
C GLU A 58 2.38 -9.72 9.91
N ILE A 59 2.36 -8.58 10.61
CA ILE A 59 1.54 -8.37 11.83
C ILE A 59 0.16 -7.81 11.47
N SER A 60 0.11 -6.88 10.52
CA SER A 60 -1.14 -6.21 10.14
C SER A 60 -1.09 -5.66 8.72
N ASP A 61 -2.26 -5.60 8.10
CA ASP A 61 -2.52 -4.89 6.85
C ASP A 61 -3.76 -4.03 7.05
N VAL A 62 -3.58 -2.71 7.03
CA VAL A 62 -4.65 -1.73 7.26
C VAL A 62 -4.54 -0.65 6.18
N ASP A 63 -5.57 -0.54 5.34
CA ASP A 63 -5.65 0.48 4.28
C ASP A 63 -4.44 0.50 3.33
N GLY A 64 -3.77 -0.65 3.14
CA GLY A 64 -2.58 -0.79 2.30
C GLY A 64 -1.26 -0.52 3.02
N ASP A 65 -1.29 -0.06 4.27
CA ASP A 65 -0.11 -0.06 5.13
C ASP A 65 0.09 -1.46 5.72
N VAL A 66 1.25 -2.06 5.46
CA VAL A 66 1.65 -3.36 5.97
C VAL A 66 2.71 -3.17 7.04
N THR A 67 2.47 -3.78 8.19
CA THR A 67 3.40 -3.77 9.33
C THR A 67 3.98 -5.16 9.50
N TYR A 68 5.30 -5.23 9.58
CA TYR A 68 6.08 -6.43 9.77
C TYR A 68 6.69 -6.47 11.15
N PHE A 69 6.82 -7.68 11.68
CA PHE A 69 7.79 -7.99 12.71
C PHE A 69 9.11 -8.27 12.03
N ALA A 70 10.15 -7.52 12.40
CA ALA A 70 11.46 -7.68 11.81
C ALA A 70 12.54 -7.84 12.89
N VAL A 71 13.51 -8.71 12.58
CA VAL A 71 14.68 -8.99 13.39
C VAL A 71 15.82 -8.12 12.89
N VAL A 72 16.43 -7.35 13.78
CA VAL A 72 17.51 -6.42 13.44
C VAL A 72 18.85 -7.12 13.62
N ASN A 73 19.58 -7.35 12.53
CA ASN A 73 20.87 -8.05 12.55
C ASN A 73 22.02 -7.09 12.82
N THR A 74 22.03 -5.95 12.13
CA THR A 74 23.14 -5.01 12.11
C THR A 74 22.60 -3.58 12.16
N VAL A 75 23.19 -2.69 12.96
CA VAL A 75 22.75 -1.29 13.12
C VAL A 75 23.90 -0.32 12.90
N TRP A 76 23.77 0.59 11.93
CA TRP A 76 24.70 1.71 11.72
C TRP A 76 24.25 2.98 12.43
N LYS A 77 22.93 3.18 12.56
CA LYS A 77 22.33 4.34 13.23
C LYS A 77 21.01 3.95 13.86
N GLY A 78 20.72 4.48 15.04
CA GLY A 78 19.41 4.35 15.71
C GLY A 78 19.46 3.46 16.94
N GLU A 79 18.29 2.94 17.33
CA GLU A 79 18.12 2.07 18.49
C GLU A 79 18.66 0.65 18.23
N GLU A 80 19.49 0.13 19.14
CA GLU A 80 20.05 -1.24 19.08
C GLU A 80 19.10 -2.31 19.62
N SER A 81 17.83 -2.22 19.25
CA SER A 81 16.82 -3.21 19.62
C SER A 81 16.89 -4.42 18.67
N ARG A 82 16.93 -5.64 19.22
CA ARG A 82 17.02 -6.88 18.43
C ARG A 82 15.83 -7.10 17.50
N THR A 83 14.69 -6.47 17.78
CA THR A 83 13.46 -6.59 17.01
C THR A 83 12.73 -5.27 16.91
N ILE A 84 12.03 -5.06 15.80
CA ILE A 84 11.23 -3.84 15.54
C ILE A 84 9.90 -4.18 14.85
N GLU A 85 8.95 -3.26 14.97
CA GLU A 85 7.83 -3.16 14.05
C GLU A 85 8.22 -2.29 12.86
N PHE A 86 8.23 -2.88 11.68
CA PHE A 86 8.62 -2.21 10.43
C PHE A 86 7.41 -2.04 9.52
N ARG A 87 7.03 -0.79 9.24
CA ARG A 87 5.86 -0.46 8.42
C ARG A 87 6.25 0.09 7.05
N THR A 88 5.56 -0.36 6.02
CA THR A 88 5.63 0.22 4.67
C THR A 88 4.29 0.05 3.95
N HIS A 89 4.10 0.70 2.81
CA HIS A 89 2.89 0.55 2.03
C HIS A 89 3.01 -0.62 1.02
N GLU A 90 1.96 -1.41 0.80
CA GLU A 90 2.00 -2.57 -0.11
C GLU A 90 2.05 -2.16 -1.60
N GLN A 91 1.57 -0.96 -1.91
CA GLN A 91 1.59 -0.42 -3.27
C GLN A 91 2.83 0.44 -3.50
N THR A 92 3.64 0.04 -4.46
CA THR A 92 4.82 0.80 -4.90
C THR A 92 4.45 2.15 -5.51
N THR A 93 3.25 2.28 -6.09
CA THR A 93 2.72 3.54 -6.59
C THR A 93 2.44 4.57 -5.49
N ALA A 94 2.34 4.14 -4.23
CA ALA A 94 2.24 4.99 -3.05
C ALA A 94 3.58 5.07 -2.29
N CYS A 95 4.68 4.74 -2.96
CA CYS A 95 6.06 4.83 -2.47
C CYS A 95 6.40 3.79 -1.41
N GLY A 96 5.50 2.85 -1.17
CA GLY A 96 5.78 1.72 -0.31
C GLY A 96 6.77 0.75 -0.93
N LEU A 97 7.48 0.02 -0.09
CA LEU A 97 8.45 -1.00 -0.52
C LEU A 97 7.77 -2.25 -1.09
N GLY A 98 6.44 -2.30 -1.08
CA GLY A 98 5.68 -3.45 -1.52
C GLY A 98 5.47 -4.47 -0.39
N ARG A 99 4.86 -5.60 -0.73
CA ARG A 99 4.85 -6.74 0.19
C ARG A 99 6.22 -7.42 0.20
N ILE A 100 6.81 -7.49 1.39
CA ILE A 100 8.11 -8.11 1.61
C ILE A 100 7.89 -9.55 2.12
N PRO A 101 8.42 -10.58 1.44
CA PRO A 101 8.29 -11.95 1.91
C PRO A 101 8.99 -12.20 3.25
N GLU A 102 8.42 -13.06 4.08
CA GLU A 102 9.08 -13.59 5.28
C GLU A 102 10.44 -14.23 4.91
N GLY A 103 11.42 -14.07 5.79
CA GLY A 103 12.82 -14.46 5.59
C GLY A 103 13.64 -13.52 4.71
N THR A 104 13.04 -12.43 4.18
CA THR A 104 13.80 -11.46 3.37
C THR A 104 14.64 -10.56 4.25
N THR A 105 15.94 -10.52 3.98
CA THR A 105 16.87 -9.56 4.59
C THR A 105 17.04 -8.34 3.69
N LEU A 106 16.95 -7.14 4.27
CA LEU A 106 17.16 -5.88 3.56
C LEU A 106 17.76 -4.82 4.48
N ARG A 107 18.52 -3.90 3.88
CA ARG A 107 18.96 -2.67 4.54
C ARG A 107 17.84 -1.63 4.45
N VAL A 108 17.43 -1.10 5.60
CA VAL A 108 16.38 -0.10 5.70
C VAL A 108 16.93 1.24 6.16
N TRP A 109 16.37 2.29 5.56
CA TRP A 109 16.52 3.68 5.97
C TRP A 109 15.15 4.13 6.43
N ALA A 110 14.97 4.23 7.75
CA ALA A 110 13.64 4.33 8.33
C ALA A 110 13.54 5.53 9.28
N SER A 111 12.34 6.09 9.35
CA SER A 111 11.98 7.11 10.34
C SER A 111 11.06 6.49 11.39
N GLY A 112 11.21 6.90 12.64
CA GLY A 112 10.51 6.31 13.77
C GLY A 112 11.33 6.30 15.05
N ALA A 113 10.76 5.69 16.09
CA ALA A 113 11.37 5.57 17.41
C ALA A 113 10.66 4.47 18.22
N ASP A 114 11.25 4.09 19.35
CA ASP A 114 10.69 3.15 20.33
C ASP A 114 10.27 1.82 19.68
N GLY A 115 11.20 1.22 18.94
CA GLY A 115 10.98 -0.04 18.23
C GLY A 115 9.98 0.01 17.06
N ARG A 116 9.45 1.18 16.70
CA ARG A 116 8.45 1.34 15.61
C ARG A 116 9.00 2.24 14.53
N TYR A 117 9.24 1.65 13.36
CA TYR A 117 9.90 2.31 12.25
C TYR A 117 9.09 2.16 10.97
N SER A 118 9.22 3.12 10.06
CA SER A 118 8.61 3.04 8.74
C SER A 118 9.55 3.53 7.66
N SER A 119 9.44 2.91 6.48
CA SER A 119 10.25 3.27 5.33
C SER A 119 9.46 3.23 4.03
N THR A 120 9.96 3.97 3.05
CA THR A 120 9.40 4.15 1.71
C THR A 120 10.55 4.16 0.71
N TRP A 121 10.27 3.96 -0.58
CA TRP A 121 11.26 4.15 -1.65
C TRP A 121 11.90 5.55 -1.64
N CYS A 122 11.24 6.53 -1.03
CA CYS A 122 11.67 7.92 -0.99
C CYS A 122 12.63 8.21 0.17
N ALA A 123 12.73 7.30 1.14
CA ALA A 123 13.68 7.39 2.23
C ALA A 123 15.06 6.83 1.84
N LEU A 124 15.15 6.11 0.72
CA LEU A 124 16.40 5.53 0.25
C LEU A 124 17.26 6.59 -0.46
N PRO A 125 18.60 6.54 -0.30
CA PRO A 125 19.49 7.43 -1.04
C PRO A 125 19.42 7.13 -2.54
N MET A 126 19.40 8.18 -3.36
CA MET A 126 19.30 8.05 -4.83
C MET A 126 20.56 7.44 -5.46
N ASP A 127 21.71 7.64 -4.82
CA ASP A 127 23.01 7.12 -5.22
C ASP A 127 23.43 5.88 -4.40
N GLY A 128 22.46 5.22 -3.74
CA GLY A 128 22.68 3.97 -3.04
C GLY A 128 23.08 2.81 -3.97
N GLY A 129 23.78 1.83 -3.43
CA GLY A 129 24.30 0.69 -4.19
C GLY A 129 25.01 -0.37 -3.32
N ALA A 130 25.80 -1.22 -3.99
CA ALA A 130 26.52 -2.31 -3.34
C ALA A 130 27.57 -1.83 -2.32
N ASP A 131 28.08 -0.61 -2.51
CA ASP A 131 29.14 -0.02 -1.67
C ASP A 131 28.59 0.75 -0.46
N ASP A 132 27.25 0.77 -0.26
CA ASP A 132 26.60 1.50 0.83
C ASP A 132 27.11 1.08 2.20
N GLU A 133 27.52 -0.18 2.35
CA GLU A 133 28.06 -0.68 3.62
C GLU A 133 29.38 -0.02 3.98
N GLU A 134 30.33 0.02 3.03
CA GLU A 134 31.62 0.66 3.21
C GLU A 134 31.45 2.16 3.47
N ARG A 135 30.57 2.83 2.71
CA ARG A 135 30.25 4.25 2.92
C ARG A 135 29.62 4.53 4.28
N LEU A 136 28.68 3.69 4.73
CA LEU A 136 28.09 3.82 6.07
C LEU A 136 29.15 3.62 7.15
N THR A 137 30.01 2.61 7.01
CA THR A 137 31.09 2.35 7.98
C THR A 137 32.12 3.47 8.01
N GLU A 138 32.46 4.08 6.86
CA GLU A 138 33.35 5.25 6.80
C GLU A 138 32.75 6.47 7.52
N LEU A 139 31.45 6.73 7.33
CA LEU A 139 30.78 7.93 7.84
C LEU A 139 30.30 7.79 9.29
N LEU A 140 29.83 6.61 9.69
CA LEU A 140 29.18 6.35 10.98
C LEU A 140 30.00 5.44 11.91
N GLY A 141 31.02 4.76 11.38
CA GLY A 141 31.81 3.76 12.10
C GLY A 141 31.27 2.34 11.94
N GLU A 142 31.95 1.37 12.57
CA GLU A 142 31.54 -0.04 12.53
C GLU A 142 30.12 -0.22 13.10
N PRO A 143 29.26 -0.98 12.41
CA PRO A 143 27.91 -1.19 12.90
C PRO A 143 27.90 -2.09 14.13
N ALA A 144 26.85 -1.95 14.94
CA ALA A 144 26.56 -2.89 16.02
C ALA A 144 26.01 -4.20 15.43
N ASP A 145 26.70 -5.31 15.69
CA ASP A 145 26.24 -6.66 15.36
C ASP A 145 25.39 -7.23 16.51
N LEU A 146 24.12 -7.51 16.21
CA LEU A 146 23.14 -8.03 17.16
C LEU A 146 22.86 -9.53 16.94
N THR A 147 23.55 -10.20 16.01
CA THR A 147 23.27 -11.60 15.63
C THR A 147 23.46 -12.60 16.76
N ASP A 148 24.39 -12.32 17.68
CA ASP A 148 24.63 -13.12 18.89
C ASP A 148 23.58 -12.91 19.99
N GLN A 149 22.74 -11.87 19.87
CA GLN A 149 21.69 -11.61 20.86
C GLN A 149 20.47 -12.51 20.59
N PRO A 150 19.86 -13.06 21.65
CA PRO A 150 18.67 -13.89 21.51
C PRO A 150 17.53 -13.07 20.90
N ILE A 151 16.83 -13.64 19.92
CA ILE A 151 15.63 -13.03 19.33
C ILE A 151 14.48 -13.16 20.35
N PRO A 152 13.89 -12.05 20.83
CA PRO A 152 12.70 -12.09 21.69
C PRO A 152 11.55 -12.83 21.01
N SER A 153 10.83 -13.66 21.75
CA SER A 153 9.64 -14.33 21.21
C SER A 153 8.46 -13.36 21.15
N ILE A 154 7.51 -13.62 20.26
CA ILE A 154 6.26 -12.85 20.19
C ILE A 154 5.53 -12.93 21.53
N GLY A 155 5.20 -11.78 22.13
CA GLY A 155 4.55 -11.68 23.43
C GLY A 155 5.48 -11.65 24.64
N ASP A 156 6.80 -11.78 24.46
CA ASP A 156 7.77 -11.54 25.53
C ASP A 156 7.84 -10.04 25.89
N PRO A 157 8.21 -9.68 27.13
CA PRO A 157 8.52 -8.29 27.47
C PRO A 157 9.67 -7.76 26.60
N GLY A 158 9.40 -6.76 25.77
CA GLY A 158 10.35 -6.23 24.78
C GLY A 158 10.27 -6.91 23.39
N GLY A 159 9.46 -7.96 23.26
CA GLY A 159 9.04 -8.49 21.98
C GLY A 159 7.85 -7.71 21.40
N PRO A 160 7.44 -8.03 20.16
CA PRO A 160 6.32 -7.38 19.52
C PRO A 160 5.02 -7.68 20.29
N PRO A 161 4.07 -6.73 20.35
CA PRO A 161 2.77 -6.99 20.93
C PRO A 161 2.12 -8.15 20.18
N ALA A 162 1.59 -9.13 20.92
CA ALA A 162 0.85 -10.23 20.32
C ALA A 162 -0.29 -9.63 19.47
N ALA A 163 -0.32 -9.94 18.18
CA ALA A 163 -1.27 -9.38 17.22
C ALA A 163 -2.68 -9.38 17.83
N SER A 164 -3.18 -8.19 18.19
CA SER A 164 -4.44 -8.10 18.90
C SER A 164 -5.55 -8.52 17.94
N GLN A 165 -6.19 -9.67 18.18
CA GLN A 165 -7.25 -10.23 17.34
C GLN A 165 -8.57 -9.43 17.42
N SER A 166 -8.50 -8.11 17.62
CA SER A 166 -9.64 -7.27 17.99
C SER A 166 -10.54 -6.86 16.82
N THR A 167 -10.23 -7.26 15.58
CA THR A 167 -10.89 -6.72 14.37
C THR A 167 -12.23 -7.37 14.00
N VAL A 168 -12.73 -8.36 14.75
CA VAL A 168 -13.97 -9.08 14.36
C VAL A 168 -15.28 -8.36 14.76
N VAL A 169 -15.24 -7.31 15.59
CA VAL A 169 -16.49 -6.78 16.20
C VAL A 169 -17.22 -5.71 15.37
N VAL A 170 -16.60 -5.09 14.36
CA VAL A 170 -17.22 -3.93 13.66
C VAL A 170 -18.18 -4.32 12.53
N LEU A 171 -18.12 -5.55 12.00
CA LEU A 171 -18.98 -5.98 10.89
C LEU A 171 -20.45 -6.20 11.25
N ALA A 172 -20.82 -6.24 12.54
CA ALA A 172 -22.20 -6.44 12.96
C ALA A 172 -23.08 -5.18 12.82
N VAL A 173 -22.49 -3.97 12.82
CA VAL A 173 -23.27 -2.71 12.84
C VAL A 173 -23.44 -2.09 11.44
N GLY A 174 -22.45 -2.27 10.54
CA GLY A 174 -22.50 -1.71 9.18
C GLY A 174 -23.48 -2.41 8.22
N GLY A 175 -23.75 -3.70 8.43
CA GLY A 175 -24.64 -4.49 7.55
C GLY A 175 -26.11 -4.03 7.55
N ALA A 176 -26.57 -3.39 8.64
CA ALA A 176 -27.96 -2.93 8.76
C ALA A 176 -28.27 -1.69 7.89
N VAL A 177 -27.27 -0.83 7.63
CA VAL A 177 -27.49 0.45 6.93
C VAL A 177 -27.50 0.29 5.40
N LEU A 178 -26.69 -0.63 4.85
CA LEU A 178 -26.63 -0.87 3.40
C LEU A 178 -27.87 -1.59 2.84
N LEU A 179 -28.53 -2.43 3.66
CA LEU A 179 -29.79 -3.06 3.27
C LEU A 179 -30.95 -2.05 3.19
N ALA A 180 -30.91 -0.97 3.98
CA ALA A 180 -31.92 0.09 3.93
C ALA A 180 -31.75 1.02 2.70
N GLY A 181 -30.52 1.32 2.29
CA GLY A 181 -30.26 2.25 1.17
C GLY A 181 -30.63 1.71 -0.22
N THR A 182 -30.39 0.42 -0.47
CA THR A 182 -30.62 -0.19 -1.80
C THR A 182 -32.10 -0.41 -2.13
N THR A 183 -32.96 -0.57 -1.12
CA THR A 183 -34.41 -0.71 -1.32
C THR A 183 -35.06 0.60 -1.78
N LEU A 184 -34.58 1.74 -1.28
CA LEU A 184 -35.12 3.06 -1.59
C LEU A 184 -34.82 3.48 -3.05
N VAL A 185 -33.61 3.21 -3.54
CA VAL A 185 -33.23 3.48 -4.95
C VAL A 185 -34.03 2.61 -5.92
N ARG A 186 -34.29 1.35 -5.59
CA ARG A 186 -35.13 0.46 -6.44
C ARG A 186 -36.58 0.91 -6.49
N LEU A 187 -37.15 1.34 -5.36
CA LEU A 187 -38.53 1.86 -5.31
C LEU A 187 -38.66 3.17 -6.11
N LEU A 188 -37.67 4.07 -6.02
CA LEU A 188 -37.67 5.32 -6.77
C LEU A 188 -37.58 5.09 -8.28
N GLY A 189 -36.69 4.20 -8.72
CA GLY A 189 -36.56 3.83 -10.14
C GLY A 189 -37.84 3.22 -10.72
N LEU A 190 -38.53 2.38 -9.95
CA LEU A 190 -39.78 1.74 -10.37
C LEU A 190 -40.95 2.74 -10.45
N ALA A 191 -41.02 3.70 -9.52
CA ALA A 191 -42.01 4.78 -9.57
C ALA A 191 -41.83 5.66 -10.83
N ILE A 192 -40.59 6.03 -11.16
CA ILE A 192 -40.28 6.82 -12.37
C ILE A 192 -40.69 6.05 -13.63
N ALA A 193 -40.37 4.75 -13.71
CA ALA A 193 -40.75 3.92 -14.85
C ALA A 193 -42.28 3.86 -15.06
N LEU A 194 -43.06 3.71 -13.98
CA LEU A 194 -44.52 3.69 -14.04
C LEU A 194 -45.12 5.04 -14.48
N VAL A 195 -44.56 6.16 -14.03
CA VAL A 195 -44.96 7.51 -14.48
C VAL A 195 -44.71 7.68 -15.97
N VAL A 196 -43.56 7.22 -16.48
CA VAL A 196 -43.23 7.31 -17.91
C VAL A 196 -44.18 6.45 -18.76
N ILE A 197 -44.51 5.23 -18.31
CA ILE A 197 -45.43 4.32 -19.03
C ILE A 197 -46.84 4.91 -19.07
N SER A 198 -47.36 5.39 -17.93
CA SER A 198 -48.70 5.98 -17.86
C SER A 198 -48.84 7.28 -18.65
N ALA A 199 -47.79 8.11 -18.69
CA ALA A 199 -47.76 9.33 -19.51
C ALA A 199 -47.76 9.02 -21.02
N ARG A 200 -47.16 7.90 -21.45
CA ARG A 200 -47.16 7.46 -22.86
C ARG A 200 -48.52 6.93 -23.30
N GLY A 201 -49.24 6.22 -22.43
CA GLY A 201 -50.57 5.67 -22.72
C GLY A 201 -51.69 6.70 -22.90
N ARG A 202 -51.53 7.93 -22.36
CA ARG A 202 -52.52 9.01 -22.52
C ARG A 202 -52.39 9.83 -23.81
N ARG A 203 -51.35 9.59 -24.62
CA ARG A 203 -51.04 10.38 -25.83
C ARG A 203 -51.32 9.64 -27.14
N GLY A 204 -51.89 8.43 -27.09
CA GLY A 204 -52.39 7.68 -28.25
C GLY A 204 -53.88 7.45 -28.11
#